data_AF-A0A969FUC3-F1
#
_entry.id   AF-A0A969FUC3-F1
#
_cell.length_a   1.000
_cell.length_b   1.000
_cell.length_c   1.000
_cell.angle_alpha   90.00
_cell.angle_beta   90.00
_cell.angle_gamma   90.00
#
_symmetry.space_group_name_H-M   'P 1'
#
loop_
_entity.id
_entity.type
_entity.pdbx_description
1 polymer ?
#
loop_
_entity_poly.entity_id
_entity_poly.type
_entity_poly.pdbx_seq_one_letter_code
_entity_poly.pdbx_strand_id
1 'polypeptide(L)'
;MVHVHLSDNRLRRDDHMPLGAGRIGWPRVIQLIQKTGYDDTITLEVFSTDPDYVLLSARKVREWWDQARLAAQEAAAQREAEEAEETEEAEEVEEAEAGEETEAA
;
A
#
# COMPACT_ATOMS: atom_id res chain seq x y z
N MET A 1 7.38 -11.54 -10.43
CA MET A 1 6.00 -12.04 -10.54
C MET A 1 5.54 -11.72 -11.96
N VAL A 2 5.10 -12.71 -12.74
CA VAL A 2 4.73 -12.48 -14.16
C VAL A 2 3.24 -12.24 -14.37
N HIS A 3 2.39 -12.83 -13.52
CA HIS A 3 0.95 -12.68 -13.58
C HIS A 3 0.30 -13.12 -12.25
N VAL A 4 -0.90 -12.62 -11.98
CA VAL A 4 -1.61 -12.86 -10.71
C VAL A 4 -3.05 -13.28 -10.97
N HIS A 5 -3.46 -14.39 -10.36
CA HIS A 5 -4.84 -14.86 -10.34
C HIS A 5 -5.40 -14.70 -8.92
N LEU A 6 -6.58 -14.12 -8.80
CA LEU A 6 -7.25 -13.93 -7.51
C LEU A 6 -8.60 -14.65 -7.45
N SER A 7 -8.79 -15.41 -6.38
CA SER A 7 -10.06 -15.99 -5.97
C SER A 7 -10.10 -16.06 -4.44
N ASP A 8 -11.29 -15.98 -3.84
CA ASP A 8 -11.42 -16.08 -2.38
C ASP A 8 -11.73 -17.52 -1.94
N ASN A 9 -11.50 -17.82 -0.66
CA ASN A 9 -11.84 -19.10 -0.09
C ASN A 9 -12.00 -19.06 1.44
N ARG A 10 -12.41 -20.18 2.02
CA ARG A 10 -12.62 -20.34 3.47
C ARG A 10 -11.37 -20.79 4.25
N LEU A 11 -10.17 -20.58 3.70
CA LEU A 11 -8.87 -20.99 4.25
C LEU A 11 -8.69 -22.50 4.42
N ARG A 12 -9.45 -23.31 3.66
CA ARG A 12 -9.37 -24.79 3.75
C ARG A 12 -9.06 -25.46 2.43
N ARG A 13 -9.48 -24.86 1.32
CA ARG A 13 -9.29 -25.33 -0.06
C ARG A 13 -9.51 -24.16 -0.99
N ASP A 14 -9.25 -24.37 -2.28
CA ASP A 14 -9.61 -23.40 -3.30
C ASP A 14 -11.10 -23.49 -3.61
N ASP A 15 -11.87 -22.48 -3.20
CA ASP A 15 -13.33 -22.43 -3.38
C ASP A 15 -13.74 -21.58 -4.59
N HIS A 16 -12.81 -20.88 -5.25
CA HIS A 16 -13.08 -19.91 -6.33
C HIS A 16 -14.19 -18.89 -6.02
N MET A 17 -14.27 -18.42 -4.76
CA MET A 17 -15.34 -17.54 -4.31
C MET A 17 -15.14 -16.09 -4.77
N PRO A 18 -16.23 -15.29 -4.83
CA PRO A 18 -16.13 -13.85 -5.04
C PRO A 18 -15.24 -13.18 -3.99
N LEU A 19 -14.47 -12.17 -4.39
CA LEU A 19 -13.52 -11.53 -3.47
C LEU A 19 -14.24 -10.79 -2.33
N GLY A 20 -13.77 -11.03 -1.11
CA GLY A 20 -14.36 -10.55 0.14
C GLY A 20 -15.58 -11.33 0.60
N ALA A 21 -15.94 -12.45 -0.05
CA ALA A 21 -16.95 -13.38 0.46
C ALA A 21 -16.34 -14.54 1.27
N GLY A 22 -15.03 -14.76 1.16
CA GLY A 22 -14.30 -15.76 1.92
C GLY A 22 -13.67 -15.17 3.18
N ARG A 23 -12.44 -15.57 3.46
CA ARG A 23 -11.69 -15.19 4.67
C ARG A 23 -10.31 -14.63 4.37
N ILE A 24 -9.94 -14.48 3.10
CA ILE A 24 -8.66 -13.86 2.74
C ILE A 24 -8.70 -12.37 3.07
N GLY A 25 -7.68 -11.88 3.77
CA GLY A 25 -7.50 -10.46 4.12
C GLY A 25 -7.06 -9.63 2.92
N TRP A 26 -7.92 -9.48 1.92
CA TRP A 26 -7.57 -8.88 0.62
C TRP A 26 -6.92 -7.50 0.66
N PRO A 27 -7.37 -6.52 1.47
CA PRO A 27 -6.70 -5.22 1.52
C PRO A 27 -5.21 -5.34 1.83
N ARG A 28 -4.85 -6.23 2.77
CA ARG A 28 -3.45 -6.48 3.11
C ARG A 28 -2.70 -7.20 1.99
N VAL A 29 -3.33 -8.18 1.35
CA VAL A 29 -2.73 -8.90 0.22
C VAL A 29 -2.44 -7.94 -0.94
N ILE A 30 -3.38 -7.08 -1.29
CA ILE A 30 -3.22 -6.08 -2.37
C ILE A 30 -2.08 -5.10 -2.04
N GLN A 31 -2.00 -4.59 -0.81
CA GLN A 31 -0.86 -3.78 -0.38
C GLN A 31 0.47 -4.51 -0.54
N LEU A 32 0.54 -5.80 -0.19
CA LEU A 32 1.77 -6.58 -0.34
C LEU A 32 2.14 -6.80 -1.80
N ILE A 33 1.17 -7.06 -2.68
CA ILE A 33 1.41 -7.18 -4.13
C ILE A 33 1.98 -5.86 -4.67
N GLN A 34 1.34 -4.74 -4.37
CA GLN A 34 1.78 -3.42 -4.83
C GLN A 34 3.21 -3.10 -4.36
N LYS A 35 3.57 -3.46 -3.13
CA LYS A 35 4.93 -3.30 -2.58
C LYS A 35 6.00 -4.09 -3.31
N THR A 36 5.65 -5.12 -4.07
CA THR A 36 6.62 -5.83 -4.92
C THR A 36 6.97 -5.06 -6.20
N GLY A 37 6.29 -3.93 -6.48
CA GLY A 37 6.40 -3.19 -7.73
C GLY A 37 5.56 -3.77 -8.87
N TYR A 38 4.62 -4.67 -8.58
CA TYR A 38 3.72 -5.22 -9.59
C TYR A 38 2.72 -4.17 -10.08
N ASP A 39 2.63 -3.97 -11.39
CA ASP A 39 1.76 -2.97 -12.03
C ASP A 39 1.03 -3.49 -13.29
N ASP A 40 1.03 -4.80 -13.50
CA ASP A 40 0.39 -5.46 -14.65
C ASP A 40 -1.00 -6.03 -14.29
N THR A 41 -1.53 -6.90 -15.13
CA THR A 41 -2.91 -7.39 -15.12
C THR A 41 -3.19 -8.47 -14.08
N ILE A 42 -4.36 -8.37 -13.44
CA ILE A 42 -4.86 -9.36 -12.49
C ILE A 42 -6.05 -10.10 -13.11
N THR A 43 -6.00 -11.43 -13.12
CA THR A 43 -7.12 -12.29 -13.52
C THR A 43 -7.97 -12.64 -12.31
N LEU A 44 -9.31 -12.55 -12.43
CA LEU A 44 -10.24 -12.93 -11.38
C LEU A 44 -10.84 -14.31 -11.69
N GLU A 45 -10.54 -15.29 -10.85
CA GLU A 45 -11.06 -16.66 -10.95
C GLU A 45 -12.27 -16.84 -10.02
N VAL A 46 -13.34 -16.11 -10.33
CA VAL A 46 -14.60 -16.15 -9.58
C VAL A 46 -15.58 -17.07 -10.29
N PHE A 47 -15.83 -18.26 -9.73
CA PHE A 47 -16.66 -19.28 -10.36
C PHE A 47 -18.08 -19.22 -9.81
N SER A 48 -18.89 -18.38 -10.43
CA SER A 48 -20.30 -18.17 -10.12
C SER A 48 -21.14 -18.16 -11.39
N THR A 49 -22.37 -18.65 -11.32
CA THR A 49 -23.34 -18.52 -12.42
C THR A 49 -23.86 -17.10 -12.58
N ASP A 50 -23.80 -16.31 -11.52
CA ASP A 50 -24.19 -14.90 -11.53
C ASP A 50 -22.95 -14.02 -11.83
N PRO A 51 -22.94 -13.28 -12.96
CA PRO A 51 -21.82 -12.45 -13.38
C PRO A 51 -21.58 -11.23 -12.49
N ASP A 52 -22.55 -10.81 -11.68
CA ASP A 52 -22.39 -9.63 -10.83
C ASP A 52 -21.30 -9.84 -9.78
N TYR A 53 -21.02 -11.10 -9.40
CA TYR A 53 -19.96 -11.42 -8.45
C TYR A 53 -18.55 -11.15 -8.99
N VAL A 54 -18.28 -11.43 -10.27
CA VAL A 54 -16.96 -11.10 -10.84
C VAL A 54 -16.82 -9.59 -11.03
N LEU A 55 -17.90 -8.90 -11.41
CA LEU A 55 -17.91 -7.44 -11.54
C LEU A 55 -17.71 -6.74 -10.18
N LEU A 56 -18.37 -7.22 -9.13
CA LEU A 56 -18.19 -6.72 -7.76
C LEU A 56 -16.77 -6.99 -7.26
N SER A 57 -16.23 -8.18 -7.52
CA SER A 57 -14.84 -8.53 -7.18
C SER A 57 -13.85 -7.58 -7.87
N ALA A 58 -14.06 -7.27 -9.14
CA ALA A 58 -13.23 -6.32 -9.88
C ALA A 58 -13.29 -4.90 -9.31
N ARG A 59 -14.46 -4.43 -8.85
CA ARG A 59 -14.58 -3.13 -8.17
C ARG A 59 -13.80 -3.10 -6.86
N LYS A 60 -13.95 -4.14 -6.02
CA LYS A 60 -13.21 -4.25 -4.76
C LYS A 60 -11.70 -4.25 -4.96
N VAL A 61 -11.18 -4.98 -5.96
CA VAL A 61 -9.74 -5.00 -6.25
C VAL A 61 -9.24 -3.59 -6.60
N ARG A 62 -9.98 -2.83 -7.41
CA ARG A 62 -9.63 -1.44 -7.74
C ARG A 62 -9.64 -0.57 -6.49
N GLU A 63 -10.71 -0.65 -5.69
CA GLU A 63 -10.84 0.11 -4.43
C GLU A 63 -9.67 -0.18 -3.47
N TRP A 64 -9.32 -1.45 -3.26
CA TRP A 64 -8.20 -1.83 -2.41
C TRP A 64 -6.85 -1.38 -2.98
N TRP A 65 -6.70 -1.41 -4.30
CA TRP A 65 -5.48 -0.95 -4.98
C TRP A 65 -5.27 0.55 -4.81
N ASP A 66 -6.33 1.34 -5.01
CA ASP A 66 -6.31 2.79 -4.85
C ASP A 66 -6.08 3.18 -3.39
N GLN A 67 -6.74 2.50 -2.45
CA GLN A 67 -6.50 2.68 -1.01
C GLN A 67 -5.05 2.37 -0.62
N ALA A 68 -4.49 1.27 -1.15
CA ALA A 68 -3.10 0.91 -0.89
C ALA A 68 -2.13 1.96 -1.46
N ARG A 69 -2.41 2.48 -2.67
CA ARG A 69 -1.61 3.53 -3.31
C ARG A 69 -1.65 4.82 -2.51
N LEU A 70 -2.85 5.27 -2.13
CA LEU A 70 -3.03 6.50 -1.36
C LEU A 70 -2.30 6.40 -0.02
N ALA A 71 -2.49 5.30 0.71
CA ALA A 71 -1.79 5.09 1.99
C ALA A 71 -0.26 5.08 1.83
N ALA A 72 0.26 4.57 0.71
CA ALA A 72 1.70 4.60 0.43
C ALA A 72 2.20 6.02 0.12
N GLN A 73 1.41 6.83 -0.60
CA GLN A 73 1.73 8.22 -0.90
C GLN A 73 1.70 9.10 0.36
N GLU A 74 0.69 8.92 1.22
CA GLU A 74 0.59 9.62 2.50
C GLU A 74 1.78 9.26 3.41
N ALA A 75 2.14 7.98 3.49
CA ALA A 75 3.30 7.56 4.28
C ALA A 75 4.63 8.08 3.74
N ALA A 76 4.78 8.24 2.42
CA ALA A 76 5.97 8.83 1.83
C ALA A 76 6.04 10.34 2.12
N ALA A 77 4.94 11.07 1.93
CA ALA A 77 4.86 12.50 2.23
C ALA A 77 5.14 12.79 3.70
N GLN A 78 4.66 11.94 4.62
CA GLN A 78 4.94 12.11 6.04
C GLN A 78 6.42 11.92 6.37
N ARG A 79 7.10 10.94 5.75
CA ARG A 79 8.55 10.74 5.94
C ARG A 79 9.36 11.91 5.41
N GLU A 80 9.01 12.42 4.23
CA GLU A 80 9.66 13.59 3.64
C GLU A 80 9.50 14.83 4.55
N ALA A 81 8.33 14.99 5.18
CA ALA A 81 8.11 16.08 6.15
C ALA A 81 8.93 15.90 7.44
N GLU A 82 8.96 14.69 8.00
CA GLU A 82 9.76 14.36 9.19
C GLU A 82 11.27 14.55 8.92
N GLU A 83 11.76 14.13 7.76
CA GLU A 83 13.16 14.33 7.34
C GLU A 83 13.49 15.83 7.16
N ALA A 84 12.56 16.63 6.62
CA ALA A 84 12.76 18.07 6.45
C ALA A 84 12.83 18.81 7.79
N GLU A 85 11.96 18.45 8.75
CA GLU A 85 11.97 19.00 10.12
C GLU A 85 13.28 18.66 10.84
N GLU A 86 13.74 17.40 10.76
CA GLU A 86 15.02 16.99 11.34
C GLU A 86 16.22 17.73 10.72
N THR A 87 16.18 18.02 9.41
CA THR A 87 17.24 18.82 8.77
C THR A 87 17.23 20.29 9.21
N GLU A 88 16.05 20.90 9.37
CA GLU A 88 15.93 22.29 9.85
C GLU A 88 16.43 22.41 11.30
N GLU A 89 16.04 21.48 12.18
CA GLU A 89 16.55 21.42 13.55
C GLU A 89 18.08 21.24 13.60
N ALA A 90 18.65 20.39 12.72
CA ALA A 90 20.10 20.18 12.67
C ALA A 90 20.85 21.44 12.20
N GLU A 91 20.32 22.17 11.21
CA GLU A 91 20.89 23.44 10.73
C GLU A 91 20.84 24.52 11.82
N GLU A 92 19.73 24.65 12.56
CA GLU A 92 19.61 25.60 13.67
C GLU A 92 20.62 25.32 14.80
N VAL A 93 20.85 24.05 15.13
CA VAL A 93 21.85 23.66 16.14
C VAL A 93 23.26 23.97 15.68
N GLU A 94 23.60 23.69 14.41
CA GLU A 94 24.92 24.03 13.84
C GLU A 94 25.16 25.55 13.85
N GLU A 95 24.15 26.35 13.49
CA GLU A 95 24.25 27.82 13.54
C GLU A 95 24.43 28.34 14.98
N ALA A 96 23.73 27.77 15.95
CA ALA A 96 23.86 28.13 17.36
C ALA A 96 25.26 27.81 17.92
N GLU A 97 25.80 26.62 17.63
CA GLU A 97 27.14 26.21 18.06
C GLU A 97 28.23 27.08 17.39
N ALA A 98 28.08 27.40 16.10
CA ALA A 98 29.01 28.29 15.39
C ALA A 98 28.99 29.73 15.93
N GLY A 99 27.83 30.20 16.41
CA GLY A 99 27.70 31.51 17.06
C GLY A 99 28.45 31.60 18.39
N GLU A 100 28.37 30.56 19.23
CA GLU A 100 29.04 30.51 20.54
C GLU A 100 30.58 30.50 20.45
N GLU A 101 31.15 29.90 19.39
CA GLU A 101 32.61 29.88 19.18
C GLU A 101 33.18 31.26 18.76
N THR A 102 32.37 32.14 18.17
CA THR A 102 32.82 33.46 17.70
C THR A 102 32.81 34.54 18.77
N GLU A 103 32.06 34.38 19.86
CA GLU A 103 32.00 35.33 20.98
C GLU A 103 33.12 35.13 22.03
N ALA A 104 33.87 34.03 21.94
CA ALA A 104 34.94 33.68 22.88
C ALA A 104 36.38 34.09 22.43
N ALA A 105 36.53 34.80 21.31
CA ALA A 105 37.81 35.22 20.72
C ALA A 105 38.02 36.74 20.75
#